data_AF-A0A662TUT3-F1
#
_entry.id   AF-A0A662TUT3-F1
#
_cell.length_a   1.000
_cell.length_b   1.000
_cell.length_c   1.000
_cell.angle_alpha   90.00
_cell.angle_beta   90.00
_cell.angle_gamma   90.00
#
_symmetry.space_group_name_H-M   'P 1'
#
loop_
_entity.id
_entity.type
_entity.pdbx_description
1 polymer ?
#
loop_
_entity_poly.entity_id
_entity_poly.type
_entity_poly.pdbx_seq_one_letter_code
_entity_poly.pdbx_strand_id
1 'polypeptide(L)'
;MFDPEHAFKLFSTLPRNRFTGTDGERRAREYITDRLRDFGYEVKHEEFKVWTFRHKKVSLKCDGEKVEFRPYGFTGEEVNSLSSRMKYIE
;
A
#
# COMPACT_ATOMS: atom_id res chain seq x y z
N MET A 1 -23.48 8.00 -22.25
CA MET A 1 -22.19 8.36 -22.89
C MET A 1 -21.14 8.41 -21.78
N PHE A 2 -19.91 7.96 -22.04
CA PHE A 2 -18.84 8.00 -21.06
C PHE A 2 -18.36 9.44 -20.83
N ASP A 3 -18.13 9.83 -19.57
CA ASP A 3 -17.62 11.16 -19.18
C ASP A 3 -16.17 11.02 -18.65
N PRO A 4 -15.16 11.37 -19.47
CA PRO A 4 -13.75 11.23 -19.10
C PRO A 4 -13.32 12.22 -18.00
N GLU A 5 -13.90 13.42 -17.95
CA GLU A 5 -13.54 14.43 -16.95
C GLU A 5 -14.02 14.00 -15.57
N HIS A 6 -15.24 13.49 -15.50
CA HIS A 6 -15.76 12.91 -14.27
C HIS A 6 -14.93 11.71 -13.82
N ALA A 7 -14.56 10.81 -14.73
CA ALA A 7 -13.70 9.67 -14.40
C ALA A 7 -12.32 10.11 -13.84
N PHE A 8 -11.70 11.12 -14.45
CA PHE A 8 -10.44 11.66 -13.99
C PHE A 8 -10.56 12.30 -12.59
N LYS A 9 -11.65 13.02 -12.33
CA LYS A 9 -11.93 13.63 -11.02
C LYS A 9 -12.11 12.57 -9.93
N LEU A 10 -12.82 11.48 -10.23
CA LEU A 10 -12.98 10.35 -9.31
C LEU A 10 -11.63 9.73 -8.97
N PHE A 11 -10.81 9.45 -9.99
CA PHE A 11 -9.46 8.90 -9.80
C PHE A 11 -8.55 9.82 -8.97
N SER A 12 -8.58 11.12 -9.27
CA SER A 12 -7.70 12.11 -8.63
C SER A 12 -8.02 12.36 -7.16
N THR A 13 -9.27 12.12 -6.75
CA THR A 13 -9.74 12.31 -5.37
C THR A 13 -9.65 11.04 -4.52
N LEU A 14 -9.34 9.89 -5.15
CA LEU A 14 -9.13 8.64 -4.44
C LEU A 14 -7.86 8.71 -3.55
N PRO A 15 -7.92 8.31 -2.26
CA PRO A 15 -6.77 8.40 -1.35
C PRO A 15 -5.54 7.68 -1.92
N ARG A 16 -4.35 8.30 -2.02
CA ARG A 16 -3.20 7.69 -2.73
C ARG A 16 -2.57 6.48 -2.02
N ASN A 17 -2.40 6.55 -0.71
CA ASN A 17 -1.87 5.43 0.06
C ASN A 17 -3.04 4.50 0.42
N ARG A 18 -3.08 3.30 -0.17
CA ARG A 18 -4.18 2.32 -0.03
C ARG A 18 -3.65 0.92 0.23
N PHE A 19 -2.52 0.84 0.92
CA PHE A 19 -1.93 -0.44 1.26
C PHE A 19 -2.89 -1.25 2.13
N THR A 20 -3.02 -2.54 1.82
CA THR A 20 -3.96 -3.45 2.48
C THR A 20 -3.73 -3.50 3.99
N GLY A 21 -4.80 -3.49 4.77
CA GLY A 21 -4.78 -3.46 6.24
C GLY A 21 -4.41 -2.10 6.85
N THR A 22 -4.31 -1.03 6.06
CA THR A 22 -4.01 0.32 6.55
C THR A 22 -5.24 1.21 6.56
N ASP A 23 -5.19 2.31 7.32
CA ASP A 23 -6.22 3.35 7.31
C ASP A 23 -6.47 3.94 5.89
N GLY A 24 -5.46 3.87 5.03
CA GLY A 24 -5.57 4.26 3.62
C GLY A 24 -6.54 3.40 2.82
N GLU A 25 -6.51 2.08 3.03
CA GLU A 25 -7.48 1.15 2.44
C GLU A 25 -8.89 1.41 2.95
N ARG A 26 -9.06 1.61 4.26
CA ARG A 26 -10.36 1.95 4.86
C ARG A 26 -10.99 3.18 4.22
N ARG A 27 -10.23 4.28 4.10
CA ARG A 27 -10.71 5.52 3.47
C ARG A 27 -11.02 5.35 1.99
N ALA A 28 -10.23 4.55 1.27
CA ALA A 28 -10.49 4.26 -0.13
C ALA A 28 -11.79 3.45 -0.30
N ARG A 29 -12.02 2.44 0.54
CA ARG A 29 -13.25 1.66 0.57
C ARG A 29 -14.48 2.53 0.83
N GLU A 30 -14.40 3.43 1.82
CA GLU A 30 -15.46 4.39 2.13
C GLU A 30 -15.75 5.29 0.91
N TYR A 31 -14.72 5.91 0.34
CA TYR A 31 -14.85 6.74 -0.86
C TYR A 31 -15.53 6.00 -2.03
N ILE A 32 -15.08 4.77 -2.35
CA ILE A 32 -15.64 3.98 -3.45
C ILE A 32 -17.10 3.62 -3.16
N THR A 33 -17.41 3.24 -1.92
CA THR A 33 -18.78 2.89 -1.50
C THR A 33 -19.72 4.07 -1.66
N ASP A 34 -19.31 5.25 -1.22
CA ASP A 34 -20.12 6.46 -1.32
C ASP A 34 -20.38 6.83 -2.78
N ARG A 35 -19.36 6.74 -3.65
CA ARG A 35 -19.55 7.01 -5.09
C ARG A 35 -20.46 6.02 -5.77
N LEU A 36 -20.36 4.73 -5.45
CA LEU A 36 -21.28 3.73 -6.00
C LEU A 36 -22.72 3.98 -5.54
N ARG A 37 -22.93 4.38 -4.28
CA ARG A 37 -24.26 4.77 -3.79
C ARG A 37 -24.79 6.03 -4.46
N ASP A 38 -23.95 7.04 -4.68
CA ASP A 38 -24.31 8.27 -5.43
C ASP A 38 -24.80 7.94 -6.85
N PHE A 39 -24.24 6.89 -7.46
CA PHE A 39 -24.65 6.41 -8.78
C PHE A 39 -25.90 5.50 -8.74
N GLY A 40 -26.47 5.26 -7.56
CA GLY A 40 -27.69 4.46 -7.37
C GLY A 40 -27.48 2.95 -7.22
N TYR A 41 -26.23 2.50 -7.00
CA TYR A 41 -25.96 1.08 -6.76
C TYR A 41 -26.16 0.69 -5.29
N GLU A 42 -26.69 -0.52 -5.07
CA GLU A 42 -26.61 -1.19 -3.77
C GLU A 42 -25.19 -1.73 -3.58
N VAL A 43 -24.56 -1.40 -2.45
CA VAL A 43 -23.18 -1.82 -2.15
C VAL A 43 -23.17 -2.80 -0.99
N LYS A 44 -22.58 -3.98 -1.20
CA LYS A 44 -22.32 -4.99 -0.18
C LYS A 44 -20.82 -5.14 0.04
N HIS A 45 -20.41 -5.27 1.29
CA HIS A 45 -19.02 -5.51 1.66
C HIS A 45 -18.84 -6.99 1.99
N GLU A 46 -17.83 -7.61 1.40
CA GLU A 46 -17.41 -8.96 1.72
C GLU A 46 -16.04 -8.90 2.40
N GLU A 47 -15.97 -9.38 3.64
CA GLU A 47 -14.73 -9.41 4.40
C GLU A 47 -13.97 -10.71 4.13
N PHE A 48 -12.66 -10.58 3.93
CA PHE A 48 -11.76 -11.72 3.77
C PHE A 48 -10.45 -11.46 4.51
N LYS A 49 -9.79 -12.54 4.93
CA LYS A 49 -8.53 -12.47 5.65
C LYS A 49 -7.37 -12.51 4.67
N VAL A 50 -6.42 -11.60 4.85
CA VAL A 50 -5.18 -11.51 4.07
C VAL A 50 -4.00 -11.29 4.97
N TRP A 51 -2.86 -11.81 4.55
CA TRP A 51 -1.58 -11.52 5.17
C TRP A 51 -1.11 -10.14 4.73
N THR A 52 -0.94 -9.23 5.68
CA THR A 52 -0.40 -7.89 5.43
C THR A 52 0.96 -7.74 6.10
N PHE A 53 1.86 -6.99 5.47
CA PHE A 53 3.12 -6.60 6.11
C PHE A 53 3.01 -5.14 6.54
N ARG A 54 3.57 -4.81 7.71
CA ARG A 54 3.69 -3.42 8.14
C ARG A 54 5.15 -3.03 8.15
N HIS A 55 5.53 -2.13 7.26
CA HIS A 55 6.88 -1.58 7.31
C HIS A 55 7.04 -0.71 8.55
N LYS A 56 8.00 -1.07 9.41
CA LYS A 56 8.61 -0.12 10.35
C LYS A 56 9.57 0.79 9.57
N LYS A 57 10.11 1.82 10.22
CA LYS A 57 11.19 2.63 9.64
C LYS A 57 12.43 1.74 9.51
N VAL A 58 12.88 1.51 8.29
CA VAL A 58 14.07 0.68 8.01
C VAL A 58 15.16 1.58 7.40
N SER A 59 16.43 1.28 7.69
CA SER A 59 17.60 1.98 7.13
C SER A 59 18.65 0.96 6.71
N LEU A 60 19.22 1.14 5.52
CA LEU A 60 20.38 0.38 5.04
C LEU A 60 21.62 1.27 5.09
N LYS A 61 22.73 0.71 5.56
CA LYS A 61 24.05 1.33 5.47
C LYS A 61 25.04 0.40 4.77
N CYS A 62 25.86 0.94 3.88
CA CYS A 62 26.98 0.25 3.25
C CYS A 62 28.25 1.05 3.55
N ASP A 63 29.26 0.44 4.14
CA ASP A 63 30.52 1.09 4.52
C ASP A 63 30.34 2.40 5.33
N GLY A 64 29.33 2.41 6.20
CA GLY A 64 28.98 3.57 7.04
C GLY A 64 28.03 4.58 6.37
N GLU A 65 27.91 4.55 5.05
CA GLU A 65 27.07 5.46 4.27
C GLU A 65 25.62 4.97 4.18
N LYS A 66 24.66 5.90 4.24
CA LYS A 66 23.23 5.56 4.07
C LYS A 66 22.93 5.32 2.59
N VAL A 67 22.25 4.22 2.31
CA VAL A 67 21.83 3.85 0.95
C VAL A 67 20.31 3.99 0.84
N GLU A 68 19.82 4.58 -0.24
CA GLU A 68 18.40 4.55 -0.55
C GLU A 68 17.99 3.11 -0.87
N PHE A 69 17.03 2.59 -0.11
CA PHE A 69 16.50 1.26 -0.34
C PHE A 69 15.01 1.26 -0.03
N ARG A 70 14.29 0.34 -0.68
CA ARG A 70 12.91 0.03 -0.34
C ARG A 70 12.88 -1.41 0.14
N PRO A 71 12.37 -1.69 1.35
CA PRO A 71 12.24 -3.06 1.81
C PRO A 71 11.32 -3.82 0.84
N TYR A 72 11.81 -4.95 0.33
CA TYR A 72 10.99 -5.88 -0.46
C TYR A 72 10.29 -6.87 0.49
N GLY A 73 9.05 -7.23 0.16
CA GLY A 73 8.07 -7.77 1.11
C GLY A 73 8.32 -9.17 1.68
N PHE A 74 7.50 -9.48 2.71
CA PHE A 74 7.14 -10.79 3.29
C PHE A 74 8.23 -11.88 3.36
N THR A 75 9.30 -11.64 4.13
CA THR A 75 10.18 -12.75 4.55
C THR A 75 9.59 -13.58 5.69
N GLY A 76 8.48 -13.13 6.32
CA GLY A 76 7.89 -13.79 7.50
C GLY A 76 8.71 -13.62 8.78
N GLU A 77 9.90 -13.03 8.70
CA GLU A 77 10.83 -12.86 9.81
C GLU A 77 10.95 -11.39 10.22
N GLU A 78 10.80 -11.13 11.51
CA GLU A 78 11.06 -9.81 12.08
C GLU A 78 12.55 -9.68 12.41
N VAL A 79 13.30 -9.01 11.52
CA VAL A 79 14.71 -8.70 11.73
C VAL A 79 14.84 -7.28 12.30
N ASN A 80 15.30 -7.18 13.55
CA ASN A 80 15.51 -5.88 14.21
C ASN A 80 16.78 -5.18 13.70
N SER A 81 17.85 -5.93 13.46
CA SER A 81 19.08 -5.48 12.83
C SER A 81 19.85 -6.66 12.26
N LEU A 82 20.58 -6.43 11.16
CA LEU A 82 21.48 -7.39 10.55
C LEU A 82 22.71 -6.63 10.05
N SER A 83 23.89 -7.21 10.23
CA SER A 83 25.15 -6.67 9.71
C SER A 83 26.01 -7.82 9.22
N SER A 84 26.43 -7.75 7.96
CA SER A 84 27.20 -8.81 7.31
C SER A 84 28.04 -8.22 6.16
N ARG A 85 29.00 -9.01 5.68
CA ARG A 85 29.74 -8.68 4.44
C ARG A 85 28.85 -8.97 3.24
N MET A 86 28.72 -7.99 2.35
CA MET A 86 28.00 -8.17 1.09
C MET A 86 28.83 -9.07 0.16
N LYS A 87 28.19 -10.08 -0.42
CA LYS A 87 28.81 -10.98 -1.40
C LYS A 87 28.03 -10.87 -2.71
N TYR A 88 28.73 -10.61 -3.80
CA TYR A 88 28.16 -10.70 -5.14
C TYR A 88 27.94 -12.17 -5.50
N ILE A 89 26.76 -12.48 -6.05
CA ILE A 89 26.39 -13.81 -6.54
C ILE A 89 25.94 -13.62 -7.98
N GLU A 90 26.57 -14.38 -8.89
CA GLU A 90 26.20 -14.47 -10.31
C GLU A 90 25.04 -15.44 -10.53
#